data_AF-A0A8J2MX00-F1
#
_entry.id   AF-A0A8J2MX00-F1
#
_cell.length_a   1.000
_cell.length_b   1.000
_cell.length_c   1.000
_cell.angle_alpha   90.00
_cell.angle_beta   90.00
_cell.angle_gamma   90.00
#
_symmetry.space_group_name_H-M   'P 1'
#
loop_
_entity.id
_entity.type
_entity.pdbx_description
1 polymer ?
#
loop_
_entity_poly.entity_id
_entity_poly.type
_entity_poly.pdbx_seq_one_letter_code
_entity_poly.pdbx_strand_id
1 'polypeptide(L)'
;MTSSKSADASTVPVLKDLTIENITENVHRINSQCTDPRLKYVMERLVSHLHDFARETRLSFDEWMAGIQFLTQVGQICTDVRQEFILLSDIVGLSLLVDSIDHPKPPSSTEGTVLGPFHTHDAPSDSNGTSISADPDGEALLVLCTVKTTTGEPVADVKVDVWETDSHGKYDVQYENRGDKADGRAVIRSDKDGVFWFKGIVPVPYPIPNDGPVGKLLEKLGRHCWRPSHMHFMFEKEGFDNLVTALYVRGSDYETSDAVFGVKESLIVSLDTVTAEQANEYDVKEGSKLLKYDFVLVTDEETKQLRHDEAVKAMKMLGREGMMIVNGLPVPEVD
;
A
#
# COMPACT_ATOMS: atom_id res chain seq x y z
N MET A 1 20.50 4.31 -24.79
CA MET A 1 21.72 3.50 -24.96
C MET A 1 22.87 4.23 -24.31
N THR A 2 23.08 4.02 -23.01
CA THR A 2 24.27 4.50 -22.30
C THR A 2 25.42 3.57 -22.64
N SER A 3 26.51 4.13 -23.14
CA SER A 3 27.78 3.44 -23.42
C SER A 3 28.19 2.59 -22.22
N SER A 4 28.32 1.27 -22.41
CA SER A 4 28.96 0.41 -21.41
C SER A 4 30.39 0.90 -21.23
N LYS A 5 30.72 1.51 -20.09
CA LYS A 5 32.13 1.72 -19.72
C LYS A 5 32.75 0.32 -19.65
N SER A 6 33.75 0.04 -20.49
CA SER A 6 34.53 -1.18 -20.36
C SER A 6 35.17 -1.18 -18.97
N ALA A 7 34.76 -2.10 -18.11
CA ALA A 7 35.40 -2.25 -16.80
C ALA A 7 36.87 -2.61 -17.02
N ASP A 8 37.78 -1.93 -16.33
CA ASP A 8 39.18 -2.33 -16.29
C ASP A 8 39.25 -3.68 -15.55
N ALA A 9 39.65 -4.74 -16.26
CA ALA A 9 39.71 -6.08 -15.71
C ALA A 9 40.67 -6.18 -14.51
N SER A 10 41.61 -5.25 -14.35
CA SER A 10 42.55 -5.22 -13.22
C SER A 10 41.93 -4.73 -11.91
N THR A 11 40.78 -4.03 -11.95
CA THR A 11 40.09 -3.51 -10.77
C THR A 11 38.94 -4.38 -10.29
N VAL A 12 38.58 -5.42 -11.05
CA VAL A 12 37.48 -6.33 -10.72
C VAL A 12 37.92 -7.29 -9.61
N PRO A 13 37.17 -7.40 -8.49
CA PRO A 13 37.48 -8.33 -7.42
C PRO A 13 37.61 -9.77 -7.91
N VAL A 14 38.66 -10.46 -7.48
CA VAL A 14 38.86 -11.88 -7.79
C VAL A 14 37.86 -12.73 -7.02
N LEU A 15 37.08 -13.52 -7.76
CA LEU A 15 36.18 -14.54 -7.22
C LEU A 15 36.97 -15.79 -6.83
N LYS A 16 36.54 -16.46 -5.77
CA LYS A 16 37.06 -17.76 -5.34
C LYS A 16 36.50 -18.88 -6.22
N ASP A 17 37.05 -20.08 -6.09
CA ASP A 17 36.47 -21.30 -6.69
C ASP A 17 35.04 -21.50 -6.18
N LEU A 18 34.03 -21.44 -7.04
CA LEU A 18 32.64 -21.26 -6.63
C LEU A 18 32.05 -22.55 -6.07
N THR A 19 31.60 -22.50 -4.81
CA THR A 19 30.94 -23.62 -4.13
C THR A 19 29.62 -23.17 -3.50
N ILE A 20 28.81 -24.13 -3.04
CA ILE A 20 27.55 -23.87 -2.33
C ILE A 20 27.80 -23.00 -1.07
N GLU A 21 28.93 -23.21 -0.41
CA GLU A 21 29.32 -22.55 0.83
C GLU A 21 29.80 -21.10 0.59
N ASN A 22 30.46 -20.82 -0.55
CA ASN A 22 31.12 -19.52 -0.76
C ASN A 22 30.45 -18.62 -1.82
N ILE A 23 29.43 -19.10 -2.55
CA ILE A 23 28.80 -18.32 -3.62
C ILE A 23 28.22 -16.99 -3.12
N THR A 24 27.64 -16.95 -1.92
CA THR A 24 27.12 -15.69 -1.33
C THR A 24 28.22 -14.66 -1.13
N GLU A 25 29.35 -15.04 -0.52
CA GLU A 25 30.48 -14.14 -0.29
C GLU A 25 31.05 -13.61 -1.62
N ASN A 26 31.09 -14.46 -2.65
CA ASN A 26 31.52 -14.05 -3.99
C ASN A 26 30.58 -13.02 -4.63
N VAL A 27 29.26 -13.17 -4.48
CA VAL A 27 28.28 -12.19 -4.97
C VAL A 27 28.40 -10.87 -4.18
N HIS A 28 28.59 -10.92 -2.87
CA HIS A 28 28.85 -9.71 -2.08
C HIS A 28 30.15 -9.02 -2.51
N ARG A 29 31.20 -9.80 -2.74
CA ARG A 29 32.51 -9.32 -3.18
C ARG A 29 32.43 -8.63 -4.54
N ILE A 30 31.71 -9.19 -5.51
CA ILE A 30 31.61 -8.53 -6.82
C ILE A 30 30.76 -7.25 -6.75
N ASN A 31 29.69 -7.27 -5.94
CA ASN A 31 28.81 -6.13 -5.73
C ASN A 31 29.44 -5.01 -4.87
N SER A 32 30.54 -5.27 -4.16
CA SER A 32 31.21 -4.28 -3.32
C SER A 32 31.79 -3.09 -4.09
N GLN A 33 31.93 -3.24 -5.41
CA GLN A 33 32.29 -2.17 -6.35
C GLN A 33 31.21 -1.07 -6.46
N CYS A 34 30.00 -1.32 -5.95
CA CYS A 34 28.94 -0.32 -5.90
C CYS A 34 29.34 0.85 -4.98
N THR A 35 29.43 2.05 -5.54
CA THR A 35 29.77 3.27 -4.80
C THR A 35 28.60 3.86 -4.03
N ASP A 36 27.36 3.46 -4.34
CA ASP A 36 26.18 3.82 -3.56
C ASP A 36 26.09 2.89 -2.33
N PRO A 37 26.33 3.41 -1.12
CA PRO A 37 26.38 2.58 0.08
C PRO A 37 24.99 2.03 0.46
N ARG A 38 23.89 2.73 0.11
CA ARG A 38 22.54 2.25 0.38
C ARG A 38 22.17 1.12 -0.55
N LEU A 39 22.40 1.29 -1.86
CA LEU A 39 22.14 0.23 -2.84
C LEU A 39 22.99 -1.01 -2.55
N LYS A 40 24.27 -0.82 -2.23
CA LYS A 40 25.18 -1.90 -1.85
C LYS A 40 24.62 -2.69 -0.66
N TYR A 41 24.19 -2.00 0.40
CA TYR A 41 23.60 -2.63 1.57
C TYR A 41 22.31 -3.40 1.25
N VAL A 42 21.38 -2.80 0.50
CA VAL A 42 20.12 -3.45 0.11
C VAL A 42 20.40 -4.73 -0.70
N MET A 43 21.30 -4.67 -1.68
CA MET A 43 21.64 -5.82 -2.50
C MET A 43 22.38 -6.91 -1.70
N GLU A 44 23.25 -6.53 -0.76
CA GLU A 44 23.92 -7.48 0.13
C GLU A 44 22.90 -8.26 0.97
N ARG A 45 21.93 -7.56 1.58
CA ARG A 45 20.87 -8.18 2.39
C ARG A 45 19.97 -9.06 1.52
N LEU A 46 19.51 -8.57 0.38
CA LEU A 46 18.66 -9.32 -0.54
C LEU A 46 19.33 -10.64 -0.98
N VAL A 47 20.59 -10.57 -1.44
CA VAL A 47 21.34 -11.75 -1.86
C VAL A 47 21.53 -12.74 -0.71
N SER A 48 21.83 -12.24 0.50
CA SER A 48 21.96 -13.09 1.69
C SER A 48 20.68 -13.87 1.94
N HIS A 49 19.54 -13.18 2.08
CA HIS A 49 18.25 -13.80 2.37
C HIS A 49 17.78 -14.74 1.25
N LEU A 50 18.02 -14.40 -0.02
CA LEU A 50 17.68 -15.23 -1.16
C LEU A 50 18.49 -16.53 -1.19
N HIS A 51 19.81 -16.45 -0.98
CA HIS A 51 20.67 -17.64 -0.96
C HIS A 51 20.38 -18.51 0.28
N ASP A 52 20.11 -17.90 1.42
CA ASP A 52 19.76 -18.63 2.64
C ASP A 52 18.41 -19.34 2.50
N PHE A 53 17.40 -18.71 1.90
CA PHE A 53 16.13 -19.36 1.53
C PHE A 53 16.36 -20.60 0.66
N ALA A 54 17.20 -20.48 -0.38
CA ALA A 54 17.50 -21.61 -1.26
C ALA A 54 18.22 -22.76 -0.53
N ARG A 55 19.14 -22.44 0.40
CA ARG A 55 19.84 -23.46 1.21
C ARG A 55 18.92 -24.12 2.22
N GLU A 56 18.13 -23.33 2.93
CA GLU A 56 17.19 -23.77 3.96
C GLU A 56 16.17 -24.75 3.38
N THR A 57 15.59 -24.39 2.23
CA THR A 57 14.57 -25.20 1.55
C THR A 57 15.14 -26.34 0.71
N ARG A 58 16.47 -26.34 0.48
CA ARG A 58 17.13 -27.26 -0.47
C ARG A 58 16.49 -27.16 -1.86
N LEU A 59 16.22 -25.93 -2.30
CA LEU A 59 15.48 -25.62 -3.52
C LEU A 59 15.98 -26.44 -4.71
N SER A 60 15.10 -27.28 -5.26
CA SER A 60 15.44 -28.09 -6.43
C SER A 60 15.49 -27.24 -7.71
N PHE A 61 16.13 -27.77 -8.75
CA PHE A 61 16.16 -27.09 -10.04
C PHE A 61 14.76 -26.92 -10.64
N ASP A 62 13.87 -27.91 -10.46
CA ASP A 62 12.51 -27.86 -10.98
C ASP A 62 11.67 -26.80 -10.26
N GLU A 63 11.79 -26.70 -8.93
CA GLU A 63 11.12 -25.65 -8.15
C GLU A 63 11.67 -24.26 -8.49
N TRP A 64 12.99 -24.13 -8.66
CA TRP A 64 13.60 -22.89 -9.11
C TRP A 64 13.07 -22.48 -10.49
N MET A 65 13.03 -23.39 -11.45
CA MET A 65 12.50 -23.13 -12.79
C MET A 65 11.01 -22.74 -12.74
N ALA A 66 10.21 -23.40 -11.90
CA ALA A 66 8.81 -23.05 -11.69
C ALA A 66 8.67 -21.61 -11.14
N GLY A 67 9.53 -21.21 -10.19
CA GLY A 67 9.60 -19.84 -9.68
C GLY A 67 9.95 -18.81 -10.77
N ILE A 68 10.93 -19.10 -11.62
CA ILE A 68 11.30 -18.25 -12.77
C ILE A 68 10.12 -18.09 -13.74
N GLN A 69 9.44 -19.19 -14.08
CA GLN A 69 8.28 -19.15 -14.96
C GLN A 69 7.11 -18.37 -14.34
N PHE A 70 6.87 -18.53 -13.03
CA PHE A 70 5.89 -17.77 -12.29
C PHE A 70 6.16 -16.26 -12.37
N LEU A 71 7.38 -15.82 -12.00
CA LEU A 71 7.75 -14.39 -12.06
C LEU A 71 7.71 -13.84 -13.49
N THR A 72 8.05 -14.67 -14.48
CA THR A 72 7.91 -14.29 -15.90
C THR A 72 6.45 -14.02 -16.26
N GLN A 73 5.51 -14.89 -15.86
CA GLN A 73 4.08 -14.71 -16.10
C GLN A 73 3.53 -13.48 -15.36
N VAL A 74 3.99 -13.23 -14.13
CA VAL A 74 3.63 -12.01 -13.37
C VAL A 74 4.02 -10.77 -14.16
N GLY A 75 5.23 -10.71 -14.71
CA GLY A 75 5.66 -9.59 -15.55
C GLY A 75 4.87 -9.46 -16.86
N GLN A 76 4.54 -10.58 -17.51
CA GLN A 76 3.86 -10.58 -18.82
C GLN A 76 2.41 -10.10 -18.77
N ILE A 77 1.73 -10.24 -17.63
CA ILE A 77 0.32 -9.82 -17.49
C ILE A 77 0.18 -8.38 -16.96
N CYS A 78 1.28 -7.76 -16.52
CA CYS A 78 1.25 -6.35 -16.14
C CYS A 78 0.93 -5.45 -17.35
N THR A 79 0.12 -4.43 -17.11
CA THR A 79 -0.25 -3.35 -18.05
C THR A 79 -0.28 -2.01 -17.31
N ASP A 80 -0.59 -0.92 -17.99
CA ASP A 80 -0.71 0.41 -17.36
C ASP A 80 -1.84 0.47 -16.30
N VAL A 81 -2.82 -0.43 -16.38
CA VAL A 81 -3.96 -0.50 -15.44
C VAL A 81 -3.98 -1.79 -14.60
N ARG A 82 -3.00 -2.69 -14.80
CA ARG A 82 -2.86 -3.94 -14.03
C ARG A 82 -1.42 -4.12 -13.57
N GLN A 83 -1.19 -4.08 -12.26
CA GLN A 83 0.13 -4.30 -11.68
C GLN A 83 0.19 -5.61 -10.88
N GLU A 84 0.41 -6.73 -11.57
CA GLU A 84 0.46 -8.06 -10.96
C GLU A 84 1.66 -8.22 -10.00
N PHE A 85 2.76 -7.49 -10.20
CA PHE A 85 3.88 -7.44 -9.23
C PHE A 85 3.50 -6.74 -7.92
N ILE A 86 2.67 -5.69 -7.98
CA ILE A 86 2.12 -5.06 -6.77
C ILE A 86 1.17 -6.06 -6.09
N LEU A 87 0.30 -6.72 -6.85
CA LEU A 87 -0.59 -7.73 -6.28
C LEU A 87 0.16 -8.90 -5.63
N LEU A 88 1.27 -9.34 -6.23
CA LEU A 88 2.16 -10.33 -5.63
C LEU A 88 2.75 -9.83 -4.31
N SER A 89 3.20 -8.57 -4.25
CA SER A 89 3.68 -7.93 -3.04
C SER A 89 2.59 -7.86 -1.95
N ASP A 90 1.36 -7.54 -2.33
CA ASP A 90 0.20 -7.46 -1.45
C ASP A 90 -0.13 -8.81 -0.80
N ILE A 91 -0.23 -9.88 -1.61
CA ILE A 91 -0.63 -11.19 -1.10
C ILE A 91 0.46 -11.89 -0.27
N VAL A 92 1.70 -11.40 -0.28
CA VAL A 92 2.77 -11.87 0.62
C VAL A 92 3.01 -10.90 1.79
N GLY A 93 2.19 -9.85 1.92
CA GLY A 93 2.24 -8.87 3.01
C GLY A 93 3.39 -7.87 2.91
N LEU A 94 4.13 -7.83 1.80
CA LEU A 94 5.29 -6.96 1.64
C LEU A 94 4.88 -5.49 1.50
N SER A 95 3.80 -5.19 0.76
CA SER A 95 3.36 -3.80 0.53
C SER A 95 3.00 -3.10 1.84
N LEU A 96 2.22 -3.76 2.70
CA LEU A 96 1.85 -3.22 4.01
C LEU A 96 3.06 -3.08 4.94
N LEU A 97 3.98 -4.04 4.90
CA LEU A 97 5.21 -3.99 5.69
C LEU A 97 6.08 -2.79 5.29
N VAL A 98 6.27 -2.57 3.99
CA VAL A 98 7.05 -1.45 3.47
C VAL A 98 6.39 -0.11 3.84
N ASP A 99 5.09 0.01 3.64
CA ASP A 99 4.32 1.21 4.03
C ASP A 99 4.50 1.51 5.53
N SER A 100 4.37 0.50 6.39
CA SER A 100 4.53 0.67 7.83
C SER A 100 5.95 1.06 8.26
N ILE A 101 6.97 0.68 7.49
CA ILE A 101 8.37 1.07 7.72
C ILE A 101 8.62 2.50 7.24
N ASP A 102 8.03 2.89 6.10
CA ASP A 102 8.28 4.19 5.47
C ASP A 102 7.47 5.33 6.10
N HIS A 103 6.24 5.02 6.52
CA HIS A 103 5.26 5.92 7.11
C HIS A 103 4.79 5.45 8.50
N PRO A 104 5.71 5.28 9.47
CA PRO A 104 5.32 4.85 10.81
C PRO A 104 4.38 5.88 11.44
N LYS A 105 3.35 5.40 12.13
CA LYS A 105 2.28 6.23 12.70
C LYS A 105 2.34 6.21 14.23
N PRO A 106 2.35 7.38 14.92
CA PRO A 106 2.15 7.44 16.36
C PRO A 106 0.81 6.79 16.77
N PRO A 107 0.69 6.21 17.97
CA PRO A 107 -0.51 5.47 18.38
C PRO A 107 -1.84 6.25 18.31
N SER A 108 -1.80 7.58 18.40
CA SER A 108 -2.98 8.45 18.34
C SER A 108 -3.36 8.92 16.93
N SER A 109 -2.61 8.51 15.91
CA SER A 109 -2.84 8.91 14.51
C SER A 109 -3.56 7.82 13.72
N THR A 110 -4.15 8.19 12.58
CA THR A 110 -4.78 7.20 11.70
C THR A 110 -3.72 6.33 11.04
N GLU A 111 -3.94 5.02 11.11
CA GLU A 111 -3.04 4.05 10.51
C GLU A 111 -3.11 4.04 8.98
N GLY A 112 -1.96 3.86 8.35
CA GLY A 112 -1.88 3.54 6.92
C GLY A 112 -2.27 2.09 6.63
N THR A 113 -2.70 1.83 5.40
CA THR A 113 -2.87 0.49 4.84
C THR A 113 -2.64 0.51 3.33
N VAL A 114 -2.72 -0.66 2.68
CA VAL A 114 -2.36 -0.84 1.28
C VAL A 114 -3.14 0.09 0.34
N LEU A 115 -2.42 0.74 -0.59
CA LEU A 115 -3.00 1.53 -1.69
C LEU A 115 -3.88 0.66 -2.60
N GLY A 116 -3.44 -0.58 -2.84
CA GLY A 116 -4.03 -1.45 -3.84
C GLY A 116 -3.72 -0.98 -5.28
N PRO A 117 -4.08 -1.79 -6.29
CA PRO A 117 -3.67 -1.56 -7.68
C PRO A 117 -4.61 -0.62 -8.45
N PHE A 118 -5.63 -0.04 -7.81
CA PHE A 118 -6.75 0.60 -8.50
C PHE A 118 -6.85 2.11 -8.30
N HIS A 119 -5.89 2.78 -7.66
CA HIS A 119 -5.87 4.26 -7.65
C HIS A 119 -5.55 4.81 -9.05
N THR A 120 -6.17 5.94 -9.41
CA THR A 120 -5.92 6.63 -10.69
C THR A 120 -5.85 8.14 -10.49
N HIS A 121 -5.15 8.83 -11.39
CA HIS A 121 -4.95 10.28 -11.34
C HIS A 121 -6.03 11.09 -12.09
N ASP A 122 -7.03 10.42 -12.67
CA ASP A 122 -8.11 11.04 -13.46
C ASP A 122 -9.41 11.25 -12.65
N ALA A 123 -9.38 11.01 -11.34
CA ALA A 123 -10.50 11.31 -10.45
C ALA A 123 -10.87 12.81 -10.52
N PRO A 124 -12.16 13.15 -10.66
CA PRO A 124 -12.60 14.54 -10.73
C PRO A 124 -12.34 15.28 -9.41
N SER A 125 -11.91 16.54 -9.50
CA SER A 125 -11.87 17.44 -8.34
C SER A 125 -13.25 18.02 -8.09
N ASP A 126 -13.84 17.66 -6.96
CA ASP A 126 -15.24 17.92 -6.64
C ASP A 126 -15.41 18.71 -5.34
N SER A 127 -16.55 19.38 -5.21
CA SER A 127 -16.95 20.02 -3.96
C SER A 127 -17.53 19.00 -2.99
N ASN A 128 -17.49 19.34 -1.70
CA ASN A 128 -18.25 18.62 -0.67
C ASN A 128 -19.72 18.41 -1.09
N GLY A 129 -20.22 17.21 -0.83
CA GLY A 129 -21.58 16.78 -1.16
C GLY A 129 -21.81 16.21 -2.55
N THR A 130 -20.75 16.07 -3.35
CA THR A 130 -20.82 15.41 -4.65
C THR A 130 -21.14 13.92 -4.49
N SER A 131 -21.87 13.35 -5.47
CA SER A 131 -22.05 11.91 -5.61
C SER A 131 -20.89 11.33 -6.39
N ILE A 132 -20.13 10.42 -5.78
CA ILE A 132 -18.94 9.84 -6.40
C ILE A 132 -19.24 8.59 -7.22
N SER A 133 -20.43 8.00 -7.05
CA SER A 133 -20.90 6.83 -7.78
C SER A 133 -22.14 7.16 -8.61
N ALA A 134 -22.21 6.59 -9.82
CA ALA A 134 -23.37 6.58 -10.70
C ALA A 134 -24.12 5.25 -10.69
N ASP A 135 -23.73 4.29 -9.84
CA ASP A 135 -24.34 2.97 -9.75
C ASP A 135 -25.79 3.05 -9.18
N PRO A 136 -26.82 2.72 -9.97
CA PRO A 136 -28.21 2.78 -9.52
C PRO A 136 -28.59 1.67 -8.53
N ASP A 137 -27.79 0.59 -8.45
CA ASP A 137 -28.07 -0.58 -7.62
C ASP A 137 -27.36 -0.52 -6.26
N GLY A 138 -26.46 0.46 -6.06
CA GLY A 138 -25.75 0.67 -4.82
C GLY A 138 -26.65 1.19 -3.68
N GLU A 139 -26.49 0.61 -2.49
CA GLU A 139 -27.15 1.13 -1.28
C GLU A 139 -26.54 2.50 -0.91
N ALA A 140 -27.37 3.54 -0.83
CA ALA A 140 -26.89 4.90 -0.61
C ALA A 140 -26.15 5.08 0.73
N LEU A 141 -24.97 5.71 0.67
CA LEU A 141 -24.12 6.00 1.82
C LEU A 141 -23.77 7.50 1.86
N LEU A 142 -24.03 8.15 2.99
CA LEU A 142 -23.43 9.44 3.32
C LEU A 142 -22.09 9.18 4.01
N VAL A 143 -21.00 9.74 3.48
CA VAL A 143 -19.68 9.72 4.13
C VAL A 143 -19.42 11.11 4.68
N LEU A 144 -19.28 11.22 6.00
CA LEU A 144 -19.06 12.48 6.72
C LEU A 144 -17.85 12.33 7.65
N CYS A 145 -16.73 12.90 7.24
CA CYS A 145 -15.45 12.71 7.91
C CYS A 145 -14.82 14.05 8.31
N THR A 146 -13.86 13.97 9.23
CA THR A 146 -13.04 15.12 9.61
C THR A 146 -11.57 14.79 9.52
N VAL A 147 -10.72 15.82 9.39
CA VAL A 147 -9.27 15.71 9.40
C VAL A 147 -8.71 16.61 10.50
N LYS A 148 -7.88 16.04 11.38
CA LYS A 148 -7.28 16.70 12.53
C LYS A 148 -5.79 16.39 12.65
N THR A 149 -5.07 17.20 13.41
CA THR A 149 -3.69 16.90 13.84
C THR A 149 -3.67 15.96 15.04
N THR A 150 -2.49 15.47 15.40
CA THR A 150 -2.25 14.68 16.64
C THR A 150 -2.60 15.43 17.93
N THR A 151 -2.69 16.76 17.88
CA THR A 151 -3.12 17.63 18.99
C THR A 151 -4.63 17.92 18.99
N GLY A 152 -5.36 17.45 17.98
CA GLY A 152 -6.82 17.60 17.84
C GLY A 152 -7.26 18.87 17.11
N GLU A 153 -6.34 19.65 16.54
CA GLU A 153 -6.67 20.84 15.75
C GLU A 153 -7.18 20.44 14.36
N PRO A 154 -8.24 21.08 13.83
CA PRO A 154 -8.74 20.77 12.49
C PRO A 154 -7.73 21.16 11.41
N VAL A 155 -7.62 20.35 10.35
CA VAL A 155 -6.73 20.62 9.21
C VAL A 155 -7.55 20.95 7.98
N ALA A 156 -7.49 22.21 7.56
CA ALA A 156 -8.19 22.72 6.39
C ALA A 156 -7.41 22.48 5.09
N ASP A 157 -8.15 22.44 3.98
CA ASP A 157 -7.61 22.35 2.61
C ASP A 157 -6.70 21.12 2.39
N VAL A 158 -6.99 20.02 3.08
CA VAL A 158 -6.37 18.72 2.82
C VAL A 158 -7.00 18.15 1.56
N LYS A 159 -6.17 17.74 0.60
CA LYS A 159 -6.63 17.03 -0.59
C LYS A 159 -6.91 15.58 -0.20
N VAL A 160 -8.12 15.10 -0.46
CA VAL A 160 -8.59 13.76 -0.12
C VAL A 160 -9.06 13.06 -1.39
N ASP A 161 -8.25 12.13 -1.89
CA ASP A 161 -8.65 11.22 -2.96
C ASP A 161 -9.45 10.09 -2.32
N VAL A 162 -10.62 9.80 -2.89
CA VAL A 162 -11.49 8.69 -2.46
C VAL A 162 -11.78 7.79 -3.64
N TRP A 163 -11.79 6.48 -3.40
CA TRP A 163 -12.20 5.51 -4.39
C TRP A 163 -12.82 4.26 -3.77
N GLU A 164 -13.81 3.68 -4.44
CA GLU A 164 -14.51 2.46 -4.04
C GLU A 164 -14.95 1.64 -5.26
N THR A 165 -15.41 0.41 -5.01
CA THR A 165 -16.04 -0.42 -6.04
C THR A 165 -17.50 -0.02 -6.24
N ASP A 166 -18.06 -0.43 -7.37
CA ASP A 166 -19.52 -0.51 -7.53
C ASP A 166 -20.16 -1.59 -6.63
N SER A 167 -21.49 -1.71 -6.69
CA SER A 167 -22.28 -2.72 -5.98
C SER A 167 -22.00 -4.17 -6.40
N HIS A 168 -21.26 -4.37 -7.51
CA HIS A 168 -20.82 -5.66 -8.01
C HIS A 168 -19.39 -6.00 -7.60
N GLY A 169 -18.73 -5.14 -6.81
CA GLY A 169 -17.38 -5.36 -6.33
C GLY A 169 -16.30 -5.09 -7.39
N LYS A 170 -16.57 -4.21 -8.36
CA LYS A 170 -15.59 -3.81 -9.38
C LYS A 170 -15.29 -2.32 -9.34
N TYR A 171 -14.02 -1.97 -9.48
CA TYR A 171 -13.62 -0.61 -9.80
C TYR A 171 -13.90 -0.32 -11.28
N ASP A 172 -14.22 0.94 -11.58
CA ASP A 172 -14.43 1.46 -12.93
C ASP A 172 -13.33 1.04 -13.94
N VAL A 173 -12.06 1.07 -13.53
CA VAL A 173 -10.87 0.68 -14.32
C VAL A 173 -10.84 -0.79 -14.75
N GLN A 174 -11.67 -1.63 -14.13
CA GLN A 174 -11.79 -3.04 -14.49
C GLN A 174 -12.78 -3.28 -15.63
N TYR A 175 -13.55 -2.26 -16.03
CA TYR A 175 -14.47 -2.34 -17.15
C TYR A 175 -13.78 -1.95 -18.46
N GLU A 176 -13.82 -2.83 -19.46
CA GLU A 176 -13.28 -2.55 -20.80
C GLU A 176 -13.92 -1.30 -21.44
N ASN A 177 -15.14 -0.97 -21.03
CA ASN A 177 -15.95 0.15 -21.49
C ASN A 177 -16.08 1.29 -20.46
N ARG A 178 -15.09 1.47 -19.58
CA ARG A 178 -15.05 2.52 -18.52
C ARG A 178 -15.50 3.91 -18.99
N GLY A 179 -15.33 4.25 -20.26
CA GLY A 179 -15.63 5.57 -20.80
C GLY A 179 -14.64 6.63 -20.30
N ASP A 180 -14.91 7.89 -20.62
CA ASP A 180 -13.99 9.01 -20.31
C ASP A 180 -14.19 9.58 -18.90
N LYS A 181 -15.30 9.23 -18.23
CA LYS A 181 -15.64 9.74 -16.90
C LYS A 181 -15.35 8.66 -15.86
N ALA A 182 -14.44 8.95 -14.94
CA ALA A 182 -14.20 8.13 -13.77
C ALA A 182 -15.47 7.99 -12.91
N ASP A 183 -15.68 6.81 -12.34
CA ASP A 183 -16.83 6.50 -11.46
C ASP A 183 -16.36 5.78 -10.20
N GLY A 184 -17.08 5.99 -9.09
CA GLY A 184 -16.68 5.52 -7.76
C GLY A 184 -15.45 6.25 -7.22
N ARG A 185 -15.18 7.49 -7.68
CA ARG A 185 -13.94 8.24 -7.39
C ARG A 185 -14.18 9.75 -7.30
N ALA A 186 -13.47 10.42 -6.40
CA ALA A 186 -13.39 11.88 -6.37
C ALA A 186 -12.13 12.37 -5.63
N VAL A 187 -11.78 13.63 -5.88
CA VAL A 187 -10.82 14.40 -5.07
C VAL A 187 -11.58 15.52 -4.37
N ILE A 188 -11.63 15.47 -3.05
CA ILE A 188 -12.37 16.41 -2.20
C ILE A 188 -11.38 17.19 -1.34
N ARG A 189 -11.78 18.38 -0.86
CA ARG A 189 -10.97 19.17 0.08
C ARG A 189 -11.68 19.36 1.42
N SER A 190 -10.94 19.19 2.51
CA SER A 190 -11.44 19.53 3.84
C SER A 190 -11.69 21.03 3.98
N ASP A 191 -12.76 21.40 4.68
CA ASP A 191 -13.11 22.80 4.95
C ASP A 191 -12.30 23.38 6.12
N LYS A 192 -12.63 24.62 6.52
CA LYS A 192 -11.96 25.34 7.62
C LYS A 192 -12.02 24.62 8.98
N ASP A 193 -13.02 23.77 9.18
CA ASP A 193 -13.24 23.01 10.42
C ASP A 193 -12.72 21.56 10.25
N GLY A 194 -12.00 21.29 9.15
CA GLY A 194 -11.44 19.98 8.83
C GLY A 194 -12.46 19.01 8.24
N VAL A 195 -13.68 19.43 7.96
CA VAL A 195 -14.78 18.56 7.51
C VAL A 195 -14.68 18.30 6.00
N PHE A 196 -14.88 17.05 5.59
CA PHE A 196 -15.13 16.70 4.21
C PHE A 196 -16.22 15.63 4.12
N TRP A 197 -17.05 15.70 3.09
CA TRP A 197 -18.18 14.78 2.95
C TRP A 197 -18.62 14.61 1.49
N PHE A 198 -19.22 13.46 1.20
CA PHE A 198 -19.70 13.09 -0.13
C PHE A 198 -20.77 11.99 -0.04
N LYS A 199 -21.44 11.76 -1.17
CA LYS A 199 -22.44 10.70 -1.34
C LYS A 199 -21.76 9.55 -2.10
N GLY A 200 -21.68 8.38 -1.49
CA GLY A 200 -21.16 7.16 -2.08
C GLY A 200 -22.19 6.04 -2.00
N ILE A 201 -21.71 4.81 -2.12
CA ILE A 201 -22.52 3.61 -1.88
C ILE A 201 -21.92 2.78 -0.75
N VAL A 202 -22.69 1.86 -0.16
CA VAL A 202 -22.16 0.94 0.84
C VAL A 202 -21.18 -0.01 0.14
N PRO A 203 -19.90 -0.07 0.55
CA PRO A 203 -18.94 -0.96 -0.09
C PRO A 203 -19.32 -2.43 0.10
N VAL A 204 -19.04 -3.25 -0.92
CA VAL A 204 -19.28 -4.70 -0.89
C VAL A 204 -17.94 -5.47 -0.85
N PRO A 205 -17.90 -6.71 -0.30
CA PRO A 205 -16.72 -7.53 -0.39
C PRO A 205 -16.46 -7.91 -1.86
N TYR A 206 -15.19 -8.01 -2.24
CA TYR A 206 -14.83 -8.33 -3.63
C TYR A 206 -13.53 -9.15 -3.73
N PRO A 207 -13.36 -9.98 -4.76
CA PRO A 207 -12.12 -10.69 -4.99
C PRO A 207 -11.07 -9.78 -5.67
N ILE A 208 -9.81 -9.86 -5.24
CA ILE A 208 -8.69 -9.36 -6.05
C ILE A 208 -8.64 -10.09 -7.40
N PRO A 209 -7.99 -9.51 -8.44
CA PRO A 209 -7.79 -10.21 -9.71
C PRO A 209 -7.19 -11.60 -9.50
N ASN A 210 -7.90 -12.63 -9.95
CA ASN A 210 -7.57 -14.02 -9.70
C ASN A 210 -7.38 -14.87 -10.97
N ASP A 211 -7.50 -14.26 -12.14
CA ASP A 211 -7.26 -14.83 -13.46
C ASP A 211 -5.76 -14.96 -13.79
N GLY A 212 -4.92 -14.25 -13.06
CA GLY A 212 -3.47 -14.18 -13.22
C GLY A 212 -2.67 -15.24 -12.45
N PRO A 213 -1.34 -15.22 -12.57
CA PRO A 213 -0.46 -16.09 -11.80
C PRO A 213 -0.64 -15.94 -10.29
N VAL A 214 -0.90 -14.72 -9.77
CA VAL A 214 -1.10 -14.51 -8.33
C VAL A 214 -2.35 -15.23 -7.83
N GLY A 215 -3.46 -15.15 -8.56
CA GLY A 215 -4.70 -15.89 -8.24
C GLY A 215 -4.47 -17.40 -8.19
N LYS A 216 -3.76 -17.95 -9.19
CA LYS A 216 -3.39 -19.38 -9.23
C LYS A 216 -2.48 -19.78 -8.07
N LEU A 217 -1.59 -18.89 -7.62
CA LEU A 217 -0.77 -19.15 -6.44
C LEU A 217 -1.63 -19.22 -5.18
N LEU A 218 -2.57 -18.30 -4.99
CA LEU A 218 -3.51 -18.36 -3.86
C LEU A 218 -4.32 -19.65 -3.85
N GLU A 219 -4.85 -20.07 -5.01
CA GLU A 219 -5.55 -21.34 -5.15
C GLU A 219 -4.69 -22.53 -4.71
N LYS A 220 -3.43 -22.59 -5.18
CA LYS A 220 -2.47 -23.64 -4.78
C LYS A 220 -2.14 -23.63 -3.29
N LEU A 221 -2.19 -22.46 -2.65
CA LEU A 221 -1.98 -22.28 -1.22
C LEU A 221 -3.26 -22.54 -0.40
N GLY A 222 -4.40 -22.81 -1.05
CA GLY A 222 -5.70 -22.97 -0.36
C GLY A 222 -6.23 -21.65 0.22
N ARG A 223 -5.79 -20.50 -0.30
CA ARG A 223 -6.22 -19.17 0.14
C ARG A 223 -7.35 -18.64 -0.74
N HIS A 224 -8.31 -17.95 -0.14
CA HIS A 224 -9.29 -17.18 -0.90
C HIS A 224 -8.68 -15.86 -1.43
N CYS A 225 -9.32 -15.27 -2.44
CA CYS A 225 -8.92 -13.99 -3.04
C CYS A 225 -9.78 -12.80 -2.60
N TRP A 226 -10.73 -13.00 -1.68
CA TRP A 226 -11.64 -11.95 -1.23
C TRP A 226 -11.02 -10.94 -0.27
N ARG A 227 -11.42 -9.69 -0.46
CA ARG A 227 -11.23 -8.58 0.47
C ARG A 227 -12.59 -8.20 1.09
N PRO A 228 -12.62 -7.76 2.36
CA PRO A 228 -13.83 -7.23 2.98
C PRO A 228 -14.31 -5.93 2.32
N SER A 229 -15.56 -5.55 2.55
CA SER A 229 -16.10 -4.23 2.21
C SER A 229 -15.24 -3.10 2.75
N HIS A 230 -14.74 -2.23 1.88
CA HIS A 230 -13.98 -1.05 2.28
C HIS A 230 -14.05 0.09 1.27
N MET A 231 -13.71 1.28 1.76
CA MET A 231 -13.53 2.49 0.96
C MET A 231 -12.13 3.00 1.18
N HIS A 232 -11.45 3.38 0.09
CA HIS A 232 -10.10 3.90 0.15
C HIS A 232 -10.04 5.42 0.28
N PHE A 233 -8.99 5.88 0.94
CA PHE A 233 -8.68 7.29 1.12
C PHE A 233 -7.19 7.52 0.92
N MET A 234 -6.82 8.61 0.24
CA MET A 234 -5.46 9.11 0.21
C MET A 234 -5.46 10.61 0.53
N PHE A 235 -4.68 10.99 1.53
CA PHE A 235 -4.59 12.36 2.02
C PHE A 235 -3.26 12.98 1.65
N GLU A 236 -3.31 14.18 1.08
CA GLU A 236 -2.15 14.99 0.73
C GLU A 236 -2.33 16.42 1.24
N LYS A 237 -1.34 16.90 2.01
CA LYS A 237 -1.25 18.30 2.46
C LYS A 237 0.21 18.65 2.70
N GLU A 238 0.66 19.79 2.17
CA GLU A 238 2.02 20.29 2.42
C GLU A 238 2.30 20.40 3.93
N GLY A 239 3.43 19.84 4.38
CA GLY A 239 3.83 19.78 5.78
C GLY A 239 3.31 18.56 6.55
N PHE A 240 2.46 17.73 5.91
CA PHE A 240 1.95 16.49 6.47
C PHE A 240 2.46 15.29 5.67
N ASP A 241 2.72 14.22 6.40
CA ASP A 241 3.05 12.93 5.80
C ASP A 241 1.84 12.41 5.02
N ASN A 242 2.08 11.92 3.81
CA ASN A 242 1.03 11.32 3.00
C ASN A 242 0.40 10.14 3.77
N LEU A 243 -0.93 10.06 3.75
CA LEU A 243 -1.66 8.96 4.35
C LEU A 243 -2.46 8.24 3.28
N VAL A 244 -2.08 7.00 2.99
CA VAL A 244 -2.91 6.06 2.25
C VAL A 244 -3.58 5.14 3.26
N THR A 245 -4.91 5.04 3.22
CA THR A 245 -5.65 4.20 4.14
C THR A 245 -6.96 3.71 3.54
N ALA A 246 -7.69 2.89 4.28
CA ALA A 246 -9.02 2.42 3.94
C ALA A 246 -9.84 2.21 5.21
N LEU A 247 -11.15 2.43 5.12
CA LEU A 247 -12.08 2.12 6.19
C LEU A 247 -12.87 0.86 5.83
N TYR A 248 -12.87 -0.10 6.74
CA TYR A 248 -13.46 -1.43 6.56
C TYR A 248 -14.80 -1.50 7.28
N VAL A 249 -15.84 -2.04 6.64
CA VAL A 249 -17.17 -2.14 7.26
C VAL A 249 -17.20 -3.28 8.27
N ARG A 250 -17.58 -2.98 9.51
CA ARG A 250 -17.73 -3.96 10.58
C ARG A 250 -18.79 -5.01 10.24
N GLY A 251 -18.45 -6.27 10.44
CA GLY A 251 -19.29 -7.42 10.11
C GLY A 251 -19.25 -7.82 8.63
N SER A 252 -18.37 -7.21 7.83
CA SER A 252 -18.14 -7.64 6.46
C SER A 252 -17.65 -9.09 6.41
N ASP A 253 -18.07 -9.83 5.39
CA ASP A 253 -17.38 -11.07 5.03
C ASP A 253 -15.90 -10.78 4.81
N TYR A 254 -15.04 -11.70 5.23
CA TYR A 254 -13.58 -11.63 5.13
C TYR A 254 -12.89 -10.52 5.95
N GLU A 255 -13.59 -9.85 6.89
CA GLU A 255 -13.00 -8.84 7.79
C GLU A 255 -11.75 -9.37 8.51
N THR A 256 -11.78 -10.62 8.97
CA THR A 256 -10.67 -11.24 9.71
C THR A 256 -9.73 -12.06 8.84
N SER A 257 -9.90 -12.03 7.51
CA SER A 257 -9.15 -12.88 6.58
C SER A 257 -8.78 -12.21 5.26
N ASP A 258 -8.72 -10.88 5.20
CA ASP A 258 -8.39 -10.11 3.99
C ASP A 258 -7.20 -10.70 3.22
N ALA A 259 -7.39 -10.95 1.92
CA ALA A 259 -6.40 -11.59 1.04
C ALA A 259 -5.07 -10.83 0.94
N VAL A 260 -5.08 -9.52 1.24
CA VAL A 260 -3.90 -8.63 1.19
C VAL A 260 -3.49 -8.08 2.55
N PHE A 261 -4.05 -8.63 3.64
CA PHE A 261 -3.71 -8.28 5.02
C PHE A 261 -3.96 -6.80 5.38
N GLY A 262 -4.86 -6.09 4.69
CA GLY A 262 -5.03 -4.65 4.85
C GLY A 262 -5.84 -4.21 6.08
N VAL A 263 -6.56 -5.13 6.73
CA VAL A 263 -7.46 -4.80 7.85
C VAL A 263 -6.67 -4.55 9.14
N LYS A 264 -7.04 -3.47 9.82
CA LYS A 264 -6.57 -3.12 11.17
C LYS A 264 -7.77 -2.73 12.02
N GLU A 265 -7.78 -3.09 13.30
CA GLU A 265 -8.95 -2.84 14.19
C GLU A 265 -9.35 -1.35 14.24
N SER A 266 -8.36 -0.45 14.24
CA SER A 266 -8.56 1.01 14.24
C SER A 266 -9.24 1.55 12.99
N LEU A 267 -9.24 0.78 11.90
CA LEU A 267 -9.81 1.12 10.60
C LEU A 267 -11.16 0.43 10.36
N ILE A 268 -11.66 -0.39 11.30
CA ILE A 268 -12.97 -1.05 11.20
C ILE A 268 -14.06 -0.12 11.74
N VAL A 269 -14.98 0.28 10.89
CA VAL A 269 -16.06 1.24 11.19
C VAL A 269 -17.43 0.59 11.15
N SER A 270 -18.34 1.03 12.02
CA SER A 270 -19.77 0.67 11.92
C SER A 270 -20.50 1.72 11.10
N LEU A 271 -21.48 1.30 10.30
CA LEU A 271 -22.34 2.22 9.58
C LEU A 271 -23.54 2.61 10.45
N ASP A 272 -23.64 3.90 10.70
CA ASP A 272 -24.78 4.53 11.36
C ASP A 272 -25.93 4.72 10.35
N THR A 273 -26.99 5.40 10.79
CA THR A 273 -28.13 5.78 9.96
C THR A 273 -28.29 7.30 9.99
N VAL A 274 -28.51 7.90 8.82
CA VAL A 274 -28.73 9.33 8.65
C VAL A 274 -30.01 9.77 9.36
N THR A 275 -29.92 10.79 10.23
CA THR A 275 -31.07 11.40 10.92
C THR A 275 -31.83 12.37 10.03
N ALA A 276 -33.02 12.81 10.46
CA ALA A 276 -33.80 13.82 9.75
C ALA A 276 -33.07 15.16 9.61
N GLU A 277 -32.33 15.58 10.64
CA GLU A 277 -31.52 16.81 10.59
C GLU A 277 -30.42 16.69 9.54
N GLN A 278 -29.67 15.59 9.55
CA GLN A 278 -28.60 15.33 8.58
C GLN A 278 -29.14 15.17 7.17
N ALA A 279 -30.29 14.52 6.99
CA ALA A 279 -30.94 14.39 5.70
C ALA A 279 -31.21 15.75 5.06
N ASN A 280 -31.72 16.71 5.86
CA ASN A 280 -31.96 18.08 5.41
C ASN A 280 -30.66 18.86 5.17
N GLU A 281 -29.65 18.69 6.04
CA GLU A 281 -28.37 19.41 5.94
C GLU A 281 -27.53 18.97 4.72
N TYR A 282 -27.46 17.66 4.47
CA TYR A 282 -26.59 17.06 3.46
C TYR A 282 -27.32 16.69 2.16
N ASP A 283 -28.61 17.03 2.05
CA ASP A 283 -29.47 16.71 0.91
C ASP A 283 -29.42 15.22 0.54
N VAL A 284 -29.67 14.37 1.54
CA VAL A 284 -29.74 12.92 1.40
C VAL A 284 -31.04 12.39 2.00
N LYS A 285 -31.40 11.15 1.70
CA LYS A 285 -32.59 10.53 2.25
C LYS A 285 -32.38 10.19 3.74
N GLU A 286 -33.35 10.54 4.59
CA GLU A 286 -33.41 10.05 5.97
C GLU A 286 -33.44 8.52 5.97
N GLY A 287 -32.67 7.90 6.87
CA GLY A 287 -32.57 6.44 6.94
C GLY A 287 -31.52 5.82 6.02
N SER A 288 -30.85 6.59 5.16
CA SER A 288 -29.67 6.11 4.43
C SER A 288 -28.53 5.73 5.39
N LYS A 289 -27.56 4.95 4.90
CA LYS A 289 -26.38 4.61 5.70
C LYS A 289 -25.48 5.83 5.90
N LEU A 290 -24.79 5.85 7.03
CA LEU A 290 -23.87 6.91 7.41
C LEU A 290 -22.52 6.32 7.83
N LEU A 291 -21.44 6.72 7.16
CA LEU A 291 -20.07 6.49 7.61
C LEU A 291 -19.56 7.78 8.24
N LYS A 292 -19.03 7.68 9.46
CA LYS A 292 -18.28 8.76 10.12
C LYS A 292 -16.91 8.29 10.53
N TYR A 293 -15.91 9.15 10.33
CA TYR A 293 -14.56 8.89 10.81
C TYR A 293 -13.78 10.18 11.03
N ASP A 294 -12.99 10.21 12.09
CA ASP A 294 -12.08 11.31 12.41
C ASP A 294 -10.65 10.90 12.02
N PHE A 295 -10.19 11.36 10.87
CA PHE A 295 -8.82 11.13 10.42
C PHE A 295 -7.85 12.03 11.21
N VAL A 296 -6.73 11.45 11.62
CA VAL A 296 -5.67 12.14 12.34
C VAL A 296 -4.39 12.04 11.51
N LEU A 297 -3.97 13.17 10.93
CA LEU A 297 -2.75 13.28 10.15
C LEU A 297 -1.56 13.62 11.03
N VAL A 298 -0.38 13.22 10.54
CA VAL A 298 0.92 13.38 11.19
C VAL A 298 1.76 14.30 10.33
N THR A 299 2.54 15.18 10.94
CA THR A 299 3.44 16.06 10.18
C THR A 299 4.60 15.28 9.56
N ASP A 300 5.17 15.82 8.48
CA ASP A 300 6.39 15.26 7.87
C ASP A 300 7.54 15.12 8.89
N GLU A 301 7.65 16.08 9.81
CA GLU A 301 8.70 16.09 10.84
C GLU A 301 8.51 14.96 11.87
N GLU A 302 7.28 14.79 12.38
CA GLU A 302 6.94 13.70 13.30
C GLU A 302 7.20 12.32 12.67
N THR A 303 6.75 12.10 11.43
CA THR A 303 6.99 10.82 10.73
C THR A 303 8.48 10.58 10.51
N LYS A 304 9.25 11.58 10.04
CA LYS A 304 10.71 11.44 9.82
C LYS A 304 11.45 11.11 11.11
N GLN A 305 11.08 11.75 12.21
CA GLN A 305 11.68 11.48 13.52
C GLN A 305 11.35 10.06 13.99
N LEU A 306 10.08 9.65 13.93
CA LEU A 306 9.66 8.31 14.35
C LEU A 306 10.32 7.22 13.49
N ARG A 307 10.41 7.43 12.17
CA ARG A 307 11.11 6.53 11.26
C ARG A 307 12.59 6.40 11.60
N HIS A 308 13.25 7.52 11.92
CA HIS A 308 14.64 7.49 12.37
C HIS A 308 14.79 6.64 13.65
N ASP A 309 13.96 6.90 14.67
CA ASP A 309 14.05 6.22 15.97
C ASP A 309 13.78 4.70 15.84
N GLU A 310 12.79 4.31 15.06
CA GLU A 310 12.49 2.90 14.80
C GLU A 310 13.59 2.23 13.96
N ALA A 311 14.22 2.94 13.01
CA ALA A 311 15.36 2.40 12.27
C ALA A 311 16.58 2.14 13.19
N VAL A 312 16.91 3.08 14.08
CA VAL A 312 17.99 2.90 15.08
C VAL A 312 17.69 1.69 15.98
N LYS A 313 16.47 1.62 16.51
CA LYS A 313 16.01 0.53 17.37
C LYS A 313 16.08 -0.82 16.64
N ALA A 314 15.64 -0.89 15.38
CA ALA A 314 15.69 -2.09 14.57
C ALA A 314 17.14 -2.56 14.34
N MET A 315 18.06 -1.66 13.98
CA MET A 315 19.47 -2.04 13.78
C MET A 315 20.11 -2.56 15.07
N LYS A 316 19.80 -1.94 16.22
CA LYS A 316 20.25 -2.43 17.53
C LYS A 316 19.73 -3.83 17.84
N MET A 317 18.44 -4.09 17.60
CA MET A 317 17.85 -5.42 17.80
C MET A 317 18.46 -6.50 16.91
N LEU A 318 18.90 -6.11 15.70
CA LEU A 318 19.58 -7.00 14.77
C LEU A 318 21.07 -7.20 15.08
N GLY A 319 21.59 -6.58 16.17
CA GLY A 319 23.01 -6.63 16.53
C GLY A 319 23.92 -5.95 15.51
N ARG A 320 23.40 -4.96 14.77
CA ARG A 320 24.14 -4.20 13.74
C ARG A 320 24.59 -2.86 14.31
N GLU A 321 25.69 -2.90 15.05
CA GLU A 321 26.41 -1.70 15.50
C GLU A 321 27.19 -1.09 14.30
N GLY A 322 27.39 0.24 14.28
CA GLY A 322 28.08 0.93 13.17
C GLY A 322 27.22 1.18 11.92
N MET A 323 25.92 1.45 12.10
CA MET A 323 25.02 1.85 11.01
C MET A 323 24.67 3.34 11.15
N MET A 324 24.86 4.12 10.09
CA MET A 324 24.29 5.46 9.97
C MET A 324 22.84 5.38 9.49
N ILE A 325 21.99 6.29 9.96
CA ILE A 325 20.63 6.46 9.44
C ILE A 325 20.61 7.71 8.55
N VAL A 326 20.43 7.53 7.25
CA VAL A 326 20.30 8.62 6.26
C VAL A 326 18.87 8.61 5.72
N ASN A 327 18.12 9.70 5.93
CA ASN A 327 16.71 9.81 5.55
C ASN A 327 15.84 8.64 6.08
N GLY A 328 16.04 8.25 7.35
CA GLY A 328 15.29 7.14 7.96
C GLY A 328 15.69 5.75 7.46
N LEU A 329 16.75 5.64 6.65
CA LEU A 329 17.22 4.37 6.09
C LEU A 329 18.60 4.01 6.63
N PRO A 330 18.84 2.74 7.03
CA PRO A 330 20.13 2.30 7.51
C PRO A 330 21.14 2.17 6.36
N VAL A 331 22.34 2.68 6.60
CA VAL A 331 23.50 2.64 5.72
C VAL A 331 24.71 2.23 6.59
N PRO A 332 25.49 1.21 6.21
CA PRO A 332 26.71 0.87 6.94
C PRO A 332 27.65 2.07 7.05
N GLU A 333 28.24 2.29 8.24
CA GLU A 333 29.41 3.17 8.36
C GLU A 333 30.50 2.59 7.46
N VAL A 334 30.83 3.33 6.41
CA VAL A 334 31.94 3.02 5.53
C VAL A 334 33.18 3.65 6.15
N ASP A 335 34.14 2.82 6.57
CA ASP A 335 35.52 3.26 6.87
C ASP A 335 36.22 3.75 5.60
#